data_AF-R5J2E7-F1
#
_entry.id   AF-R5J2E7-F1
#
_cell.length_a   1.000
_cell.length_b   1.000
_cell.length_c   1.000
_cell.angle_alpha   90.00
_cell.angle_beta   90.00
_cell.angle_gamma   90.00
#
_symmetry.space_group_name_H-M   'P 1'
#
loop_
_entity.id
_entity.type
_entity.pdbx_description
1 polymer ?
#
loop_
_entity_poly.entity_id
_entity_poly.type
_entity_poly.pdbx_seq_one_letter_code
_entity_poly.pdbx_strand_id
1 'polypeptide(L)'
;METGASRSPEKTGQEGRIVMENAFASMKTITLPRACGTEQQSVFVCVNGRTFQVPRGKAVEVPEPVYEVLENARRQLEAARKLEDELAAG
;
A
#
# COMPACT_ATOMS: atom_id res chain seq x y z
N MET A 1 31.91 10.29 -48.91
CA MET A 1 32.36 10.17 -47.50
C MET A 1 32.09 11.51 -46.84
N GLU A 2 30.97 11.62 -46.13
CA GLU A 2 30.75 12.67 -45.13
C GLU A 2 30.11 12.01 -43.91
N THR A 3 30.73 12.30 -42.77
CA THR A 3 30.39 11.81 -41.45
C THR A 3 29.56 12.85 -40.73
N GLY A 4 28.59 12.41 -39.94
CA GLY A 4 27.99 13.23 -38.89
C GLY A 4 26.48 13.32 -38.98
N ALA A 5 25.79 12.74 -38.01
CA ALA A 5 25.15 13.53 -36.95
C ALA A 5 24.32 12.61 -36.06
N SER A 6 24.71 12.60 -34.78
CA SER A 6 23.79 12.64 -33.64
C SER A 6 23.03 11.38 -33.25
N ARG A 7 23.66 10.65 -32.32
CA ARG A 7 22.96 9.92 -31.25
C ARG A 7 22.11 10.90 -30.45
N SER A 8 20.85 10.56 -30.21
CA SER A 8 20.11 10.99 -29.01
C SER A 8 18.89 10.08 -28.83
N PRO A 9 18.81 9.37 -27.70
CA PRO A 9 17.55 9.34 -26.98
C PRO A 9 17.82 9.53 -25.48
N GLU A 10 17.77 10.76 -24.97
CA GLU A 10 17.88 11.00 -23.54
C GLU A 10 16.56 11.50 -22.96
N LYS A 11 15.92 10.55 -22.27
CA LYS A 11 15.34 10.70 -20.93
C LYS A 11 14.40 11.89 -20.69
N THR A 12 13.17 11.75 -21.13
CA THR A 12 12.02 12.35 -20.43
C THR A 12 11.27 11.22 -19.72
N GLY A 13 11.29 11.20 -18.40
CA GLY A 13 10.48 10.24 -17.61
C GLY A 13 11.09 9.73 -16.31
N GLN A 14 12.26 10.22 -15.87
CA GLN A 14 12.88 9.76 -14.62
C GLN A 14 12.52 10.59 -13.38
N GLU A 15 12.13 11.87 -13.49
CA GLU A 15 11.89 12.73 -12.30
C GLU A 15 10.69 12.30 -11.43
N GLY A 16 9.62 11.76 -12.02
CA GLY A 16 8.48 11.26 -11.23
C GLY A 16 8.74 9.96 -10.47
N ARG A 17 9.77 9.18 -10.85
CA ARG A 17 10.08 7.89 -10.20
C ARG A 17 10.87 8.08 -8.91
N ILE A 18 11.80 9.05 -8.89
CA ILE A 18 12.73 9.28 -7.78
C ILE A 18 12.00 9.80 -6.53
N VAL A 19 10.99 10.66 -6.69
CA VAL A 19 10.19 11.17 -5.55
C VAL A 19 9.31 10.08 -4.94
N MET A 20 8.79 9.15 -5.74
CA MET A 20 7.94 8.08 -5.24
C MET A 20 8.76 6.97 -4.57
N GLU A 21 9.99 6.69 -5.02
CA GLU A 21 10.87 5.68 -4.42
C GLU A 21 11.20 6.00 -2.95
N ASN A 22 11.34 7.29 -2.60
CA ASN A 22 11.54 7.75 -1.22
C ASN A 22 10.30 7.56 -0.32
N ALA A 23 9.09 7.69 -0.86
CA ALA A 23 7.87 7.51 -0.06
C ALA A 23 7.67 6.07 0.42
N PHE A 24 8.27 5.09 -0.27
CA PHE A 24 8.29 3.69 0.16
C PHE A 24 9.57 3.31 0.93
N ALA A 25 10.49 4.25 1.16
CA ALA A 25 11.72 3.98 1.91
C ALA A 25 11.46 3.85 3.42
N SER A 26 10.47 4.57 3.93
CA SER A 26 10.02 4.43 5.33
C SER A 26 9.25 3.14 5.51
N MET A 27 9.81 2.19 6.26
CA MET A 27 9.14 0.94 6.64
C MET A 27 8.52 1.08 8.03
N LYS A 28 7.31 0.57 8.20
CA LYS A 28 6.59 0.48 9.47
C LYS A 28 6.13 -0.94 9.70
N THR A 29 6.23 -1.40 10.94
CA THR A 29 5.74 -2.71 11.33
C THR A 29 4.25 -2.63 11.65
N ILE A 30 3.44 -3.43 10.98
CA ILE A 30 2.02 -3.60 11.29
C ILE A 30 1.74 -5.04 11.71
N THR A 31 0.83 -5.20 12.69
CA THR A 31 0.34 -6.51 13.10
C THR A 31 -1.16 -6.57 12.86
N LEU A 32 -1.57 -7.35 11.85
CA LEU A 32 -2.97 -7.56 11.56
C LEU A 32 -3.52 -8.73 12.40
N PRO A 33 -4.76 -8.65 12.89
CA PRO A 33 -5.38 -9.74 13.62
C PRO A 33 -5.42 -10.99 12.73
N ARG A 34 -5.00 -12.11 13.32
CA ARG A 34 -5.00 -13.43 12.66
C ARG A 34 -6.42 -13.75 12.17
N ALA A 35 -6.53 -14.12 10.91
CA ALA A 35 -7.76 -14.66 10.34
C ALA A 35 -8.01 -16.07 10.91
N CYS A 36 -9.24 -16.40 11.30
CA CYS A 36 -9.57 -17.71 11.87
C CYS A 36 -10.15 -18.63 10.79
N GLY A 37 -9.86 -19.94 10.84
CA GLY A 37 -10.45 -20.92 9.93
C GLY A 37 -10.12 -20.68 8.45
N THR A 38 -11.15 -20.57 7.61
CA THR A 38 -11.06 -20.41 6.14
C THR A 38 -11.00 -18.95 5.68
N GLU A 39 -10.94 -17.99 6.60
CA GLU A 39 -10.82 -16.57 6.25
C GLU A 39 -9.49 -16.25 5.55
N GLN A 40 -9.47 -15.19 4.74
CA GLN A 40 -8.27 -14.74 4.03
C GLN A 40 -7.14 -14.42 5.02
N GLN A 41 -6.07 -15.22 4.96
CA GLN A 41 -4.86 -15.11 5.78
C GLN A 41 -3.93 -13.96 5.33
N SER A 42 -4.21 -13.30 4.20
CA SER A 42 -3.42 -12.19 3.66
C SER A 42 -4.33 -11.09 3.15
N VAL A 43 -3.91 -9.84 3.32
CA VAL A 43 -4.58 -8.66 2.78
C VAL A 43 -3.80 -8.17 1.58
N PHE A 44 -4.49 -7.94 0.46
CA PHE A 44 -3.92 -7.34 -0.73
C PHE A 44 -4.26 -5.85 -0.74
N VAL A 45 -3.26 -4.99 -0.89
CA VAL A 45 -3.43 -3.54 -0.93
C VAL A 45 -2.71 -2.96 -2.14
N CYS A 46 -3.35 -2.01 -2.80
CA CYS A 46 -2.82 -1.31 -3.96
C CYS A 46 -2.53 0.14 -3.57
N VAL A 47 -1.28 0.57 -3.64
CA VAL A 47 -0.86 1.93 -3.31
C VAL A 47 -0.07 2.50 -4.47
N ASN A 48 -0.56 3.58 -5.07
CA ASN A 48 0.10 4.28 -6.19
C ASN A 48 0.54 3.34 -7.34
N GLY A 49 -0.33 2.39 -7.71
CA GLY A 49 -0.06 1.42 -8.78
C GLY A 49 0.84 0.24 -8.38
N ARG A 50 1.23 0.12 -7.10
CA ARG A 50 1.99 -1.01 -6.55
C ARG A 50 1.08 -1.87 -5.68
N THR A 51 1.02 -3.16 -5.97
CA THR A 51 0.33 -4.16 -5.15
C THR A 51 1.25 -4.71 -4.07
N PHE A 52 0.74 -4.81 -2.85
CA PHE A 52 1.42 -5.40 -1.71
C PHE A 52 0.53 -6.48 -1.10
N GLN A 53 1.15 -7.57 -0.67
CA GLN A 53 0.50 -8.64 0.06
C GLN A 53 0.99 -8.66 1.49
N VAL A 54 0.08 -8.40 2.42
CA VAL A 54 0.35 -8.25 3.85
C VAL A 54 -0.25 -9.45 4.59
N PRO A 55 0.57 -10.41 5.05
CA PRO A 55 0.06 -11.58 5.76
C PRO A 55 -0.47 -11.19 7.15
N ARG A 56 -1.61 -11.76 7.52
CA ARG A 56 -2.27 -11.54 8.81
C ARG A 56 -1.70 -12.47 9.87
N GLY A 57 -1.81 -12.07 11.14
CA GLY A 57 -1.43 -12.91 12.28
C GLY A 57 0.07 -12.93 12.62
N LYS A 58 0.88 -12.11 11.96
CA LYS A 58 2.28 -11.85 12.34
C LYS A 58 2.62 -10.36 12.15
N ALA A 59 3.65 -9.90 12.84
CA ALA A 59 4.23 -8.59 12.60
C ALA A 59 4.94 -8.60 11.23
N VAL A 60 4.58 -7.67 10.36
CA VAL A 60 5.19 -7.50 9.04
C VAL A 60 5.59 -6.06 8.81
N GLU A 61 6.74 -5.88 8.20
CA GLU A 61 7.22 -4.58 7.76
C GLU A 61 6.57 -4.24 6.41
N VAL A 62 5.84 -3.13 6.40
CA VAL A 62 5.19 -2.58 5.23
C VAL A 62 5.64 -1.14 5.05
N PRO A 63 5.65 -0.62 3.81
CA PRO A 63 5.93 0.79 3.60
C PRO A 63 4.93 1.69 4.34
N GLU A 64 5.36 2.87 4.78
CA GLU A 64 4.53 3.86 5.44
C GLU A 64 3.18 4.15 4.72
N PRO A 65 3.13 4.38 3.40
CA PRO A 65 1.85 4.62 2.74
C PRO A 65 0.93 3.39 2.74
N VAL A 66 1.51 2.18 2.81
CA VAL A 66 0.74 0.93 3.01
C VAL A 66 0.22 0.84 4.44
N TYR A 67 1.04 1.18 5.42
CA TYR A 67 0.65 1.23 6.83
C TYR A 67 -0.53 2.19 7.05
N GLU A 68 -0.46 3.40 6.51
CA GLU A 68 -1.52 4.42 6.64
C GLU A 68 -2.85 3.93 6.05
N VAL A 69 -2.81 3.31 4.86
CA VAL A 69 -4.01 2.73 4.23
C VAL A 69 -4.62 1.63 5.10
N LEU A 70 -3.79 0.74 5.66
CA LEU A 70 -4.26 -0.34 6.53
C LEU A 70 -4.84 0.19 7.85
N GLU A 71 -4.22 1.22 8.44
CA GLU A 71 -4.73 1.85 9.66
C GLU A 71 -6.05 2.57 9.40
N ASN A 72 -6.16 3.29 8.28
CA ASN A 72 -7.40 3.92 7.84
C ASN A 72 -8.50 2.89 7.60
N ALA A 73 -8.19 1.77 6.94
CA ALA A 73 -9.15 0.69 6.72
C ALA A 73 -9.64 0.09 8.05
N ARG A 74 -8.75 -0.11 9.03
CA ARG A 74 -9.13 -0.57 10.38
C ARG A 74 -10.06 0.42 11.07
N ARG A 75 -9.73 1.71 11.03
CA ARG A 75 -10.55 2.78 11.62
C ARG A 75 -11.94 2.85 10.97
N GLN A 76 -12.00 2.71 9.65
CA GLN A 76 -13.26 2.67 8.92
C GLN A 76 -14.09 1.44 9.27
N LEU A 77 -13.48 0.26 9.40
CA LEU A 77 -14.17 -0.96 9.82
C LEU A 77 -14.78 -0.82 11.22
N GLU A 78 -14.04 -0.22 12.16
CA GLU A 78 -14.54 0.04 13.51
C GLU A 78 -15.69 1.06 13.52
N ALA A 79 -15.53 2.16 12.78
CA ALA A 79 -16.57 3.18 12.65
C ALA A 79 -17.84 2.62 11.98
N ALA A 80 -17.68 1.81 10.93
CA ALA A 80 -18.78 1.13 10.26
C ALA A 80 -19.51 0.19 11.21
N ARG A 81 -18.77 -0.66 11.95
CA ARG A 81 -19.37 -1.57 12.94
C ARG A 81 -20.16 -0.83 14.03
N LYS A 82 -19.67 0.33 14.49
CA LYS A 82 -20.38 1.14 15.47
C LYS A 82 -21.68 1.74 14.90
N LEU A 83 -21.63 2.23 13.66
CA LEU A 83 -22.81 2.71 12.95
C LEU A 83 -23.83 1.59 12.69
N GLU A 84 -23.38 0.39 12.34
CA GLU A 84 -24.25 -0.77 12.15
C GLU A 84 -24.96 -1.18 13.44
N ASP A 85 -24.28 -1.14 14.58
CA ASP A 85 -24.86 -1.43 15.90
C ASP A 85 -25.93 -0.39 16.29
N GLU A 86 -25.64 0.92 16.10
CA GLU A 86 -26.62 1.99 16.33
C GLU A 86 -27.83 1.91 15.40
N LEU A 87 -27.64 1.51 14.14
CA LEU A 87 -28.73 1.34 13.18
C LEU A 87 -29.55 0.06 13.46
N ALA A 88 -28.94 -1.00 13.96
CA ALA A 88 -29.60 -2.26 14.29
C ALA A 88 -30.37 -2.21 15.63
N ALA A 89 -30.03 -1.27 16.51
CA ALA A 89 -30.70 -1.06 17.79
C ALA A 89 -31.92 -0.12 17.72
N GLY A 90 -32.23 0.43 16.54
CA GLY A 90 -33.33 1.38 16.30
C GLY A 90 -34.61 0.78 15.74
#